data_AF-A0AAD3R172-F1
#
_entry.id   AF-A0AAD3R172-F1
#
_cell.length_a   1.000
_cell.length_b   1.000
_cell.length_c   1.000
_cell.angle_alpha   90.00
_cell.angle_beta   90.00
_cell.angle_gamma   90.00
#
_symmetry.space_group_name_H-M   'P 1'
#
loop_
_entity.id
_entity.type
_entity.pdbx_description
1 polymer ?
#
loop_
_entity_poly.entity_id
_entity_poly.type
_entity_poly.pdbx_seq_one_letter_code
_entity_poly.pdbx_strand_id
1 'polypeptide(L)'
;MRLIINHTADSIHIKPSIFTQRLFVQSLRRERAATIDTHPVKHQDNNMRVTLIPVLFVLSAACVPALCGKEEPPVLDLGAPAETRSRFAALDDVRLLANGLLQLGQSLREFVQKTKGQINDIFQKLNIFDHSFYQLSVLASEIKEEEAELKKTTVVLQANNEEIKGLSVQINSKVDNILQEKSRLQSKVEGLERKLSSLSQGLVTSEQVAEINSLRDVIQTQEQSITELLKAVKEQSDQINHQRTKIKILEEKLTANTLAQETVERMPEIFNSEAPTLTPFVSPSTAEMMNLPSDCSELFNRGERVSGVYTIRPNGSEPFMAFCDMRKDYGVTVIQRRRDGSVNFDQTWEKYENGFGDFQGEFWLGLRKIHSLATQGNSVLHIQLEDWKQGRQLN
;
A
#
# COMPACT_ATOMS: atom_id res chain seq x y z
N MET A 1 -12.74 -7.36 9.37
CA MET A 1 -11.30 -7.55 9.09
C MET A 1 -10.51 -6.40 9.70
N ARG A 2 -9.40 -6.69 10.39
CA ARG A 2 -8.51 -5.69 11.00
C ARG A 2 -7.06 -6.09 10.79
N LEU A 3 -6.22 -5.18 10.32
CA LEU A 3 -4.77 -5.35 10.26
C LEU A 3 -4.10 -4.54 11.37
N ILE A 4 -3.15 -5.17 12.05
CA ILE A 4 -2.58 -4.70 13.31
C ILE A 4 -1.06 -4.91 13.26
N ILE A 5 -0.27 -3.88 13.58
CA ILE A 5 1.17 -3.99 13.78
C ILE A 5 1.48 -3.97 15.28
N ASN A 6 2.36 -4.89 15.70
CA ASN A 6 2.94 -4.97 17.03
C ASN A 6 4.47 -5.02 16.92
N HIS A 7 5.21 -4.25 17.71
CA HIS A 7 6.67 -4.39 17.81
C HIS A 7 7.02 -5.31 18.97
N THR A 8 7.73 -6.41 18.69
CA THR A 8 8.16 -7.38 19.71
C THR A 8 9.66 -7.33 19.91
N ALA A 9 10.11 -7.35 21.17
CA ALA A 9 11.53 -7.26 21.52
C ALA A 9 12.35 -8.52 21.15
N ASP A 10 11.71 -9.64 20.84
CA ASP A 10 12.38 -10.91 20.50
C ASP A 10 12.38 -11.20 18.99
N SER A 11 13.49 -11.78 18.54
CA SER A 11 13.85 -11.93 17.12
C SER A 11 12.97 -12.90 16.33
N ILE A 12 12.29 -12.39 15.30
CA ILE A 12 12.01 -13.15 14.07
C ILE A 12 12.32 -12.26 12.87
N HIS A 13 13.26 -12.71 12.01
CA HIS A 13 13.60 -12.03 10.76
C HIS A 13 12.44 -12.18 9.75
N ILE A 14 11.62 -11.15 9.60
CA ILE A 14 10.56 -11.12 8.57
C ILE A 14 11.11 -10.38 7.34
N LYS A 15 11.44 -11.13 6.27
CA LYS A 15 11.70 -10.55 4.94
C LYS A 15 10.47 -9.76 4.47
N PRO A 16 10.63 -8.69 3.67
CA PRO A 16 9.51 -7.90 3.15
C PRO A 16 8.48 -8.80 2.46
N SER A 17 7.23 -8.73 2.92
CA SER A 17 6.19 -9.68 2.55
C SER A 17 5.84 -9.63 1.05
N ILE A 18 5.60 -10.81 0.48
CA ILE A 18 5.07 -11.06 -0.87
C ILE A 18 3.81 -10.22 -1.16
N PHE A 19 3.07 -9.78 -0.14
CA PHE A 19 1.92 -8.89 -0.28
C PHE A 19 2.31 -7.49 -0.84
N THR A 20 3.44 -6.95 -0.40
CA THR A 20 3.95 -5.64 -0.86
C THR A 20 4.43 -5.73 -2.31
N GLN A 21 5.13 -6.83 -2.66
CA GLN A 21 5.51 -7.11 -4.05
C GLN A 21 4.29 -7.37 -4.95
N ARG A 22 3.26 -8.10 -4.49
CA ARG A 22 2.05 -8.38 -5.28
C ARG A 22 1.25 -7.11 -5.60
N LEU A 23 1.13 -6.17 -4.66
CA LEU A 23 0.48 -4.88 -4.91
C LEU A 23 1.27 -4.05 -5.95
N PHE A 24 2.60 -4.05 -5.87
CA PHE A 24 3.47 -3.40 -6.85
C PHE A 24 3.33 -4.01 -8.26
N VAL A 25 3.34 -5.36 -8.37
CA VAL A 25 3.17 -6.08 -9.64
C VAL A 25 1.76 -5.95 -10.23
N GLN A 26 0.71 -5.85 -9.40
CA GLN A 26 -0.64 -5.55 -9.88
C GLN A 26 -0.78 -4.10 -10.38
N SER A 27 -0.07 -3.13 -9.79
CA SER A 27 -0.05 -1.75 -10.27
C SER A 27 0.61 -1.64 -11.65
N LEU A 28 1.81 -2.23 -11.83
CA LEU A 28 2.54 -2.22 -13.11
C LEU A 28 1.78 -2.93 -14.25
N ARG A 29 0.88 -3.89 -13.95
CA ARG A 29 -0.01 -4.48 -14.95
C ARG A 29 -1.14 -3.55 -15.42
N ARG A 30 -1.59 -2.59 -14.61
CA ARG A 30 -2.61 -1.61 -15.04
C ARG A 30 -2.02 -0.52 -15.95
N GLU A 31 -0.82 -0.01 -15.65
CA GLU A 31 -0.16 0.99 -16.52
C GLU A 31 0.16 0.44 -17.93
N ARG A 32 0.55 -0.84 -18.02
CA ARG A 32 0.81 -1.49 -19.32
C ARG A 32 -0.45 -1.71 -20.17
N ALA A 33 -1.64 -1.68 -19.56
CA ALA A 33 -2.92 -1.84 -20.26
C ALA A 33 -3.50 -0.50 -20.75
N ALA A 34 -3.07 0.64 -20.20
CA ALA A 34 -3.55 1.97 -20.58
C ALA A 34 -2.77 2.62 -21.73
N THR A 35 -1.63 2.05 -22.13
CA THR A 35 -0.66 2.68 -23.06
C THR A 35 -0.52 1.92 -24.39
N ILE A 36 -1.42 0.97 -24.69
CA ILE A 36 -1.37 0.17 -25.93
C ILE A 36 -2.75 0.23 -26.61
N ASP A 37 -3.05 1.37 -27.23
CA ASP A 37 -4.17 1.51 -28.16
C ASP A 37 -3.78 2.39 -29.36
N THR A 38 -2.86 1.88 -30.18
CA THR A 38 -2.55 2.38 -31.53
C THR A 38 -2.29 1.22 -32.48
N HIS A 39 -2.78 1.36 -33.73
CA HIS A 39 -2.96 0.30 -34.73
C HIS A 39 -1.75 -0.62 -35.06
N PRO A 40 -2.01 -1.84 -35.56
CA PRO A 40 -0.98 -2.85 -35.81
C PRO A 40 -0.17 -2.56 -37.07
N VAL A 41 1.15 -2.47 -36.93
CA VAL A 41 2.11 -2.58 -38.05
C VAL A 41 2.51 -4.04 -38.19
N LYS A 42 2.51 -4.56 -39.43
CA LYS A 42 2.80 -5.97 -39.74
C LYS A 42 4.19 -6.39 -39.26
N HIS A 43 4.28 -7.58 -38.69
CA HIS A 43 5.53 -8.32 -38.57
C HIS A 43 6.15 -8.52 -39.95
N GLN A 44 7.45 -8.24 -40.05
CA GLN A 44 8.31 -8.84 -41.06
C GLN A 44 9.60 -9.28 -40.37
N ASP A 45 9.80 -10.61 -40.31
CA ASP A 45 10.98 -11.20 -39.70
C ASP A 45 12.24 -10.76 -40.45
N ASN A 46 13.19 -10.16 -39.73
CA ASN A 46 14.54 -9.95 -40.23
C ASN A 46 15.55 -10.32 -39.14
N ASN A 47 16.28 -11.40 -39.41
CA ASN A 47 17.28 -12.00 -38.55
C ASN A 47 18.50 -11.07 -38.43
N MET A 48 18.62 -10.33 -37.33
CA MET A 48 19.66 -9.31 -37.19
C MET A 48 21.02 -9.92 -36.81
N ARG A 49 21.84 -10.22 -37.82
CA ARG A 49 23.28 -10.44 -37.66
C ARG A 49 23.95 -9.18 -37.13
N VAL A 50 24.53 -9.26 -35.93
CA VAL A 50 25.40 -8.21 -35.38
C VAL A 50 26.60 -8.01 -36.30
N THR A 51 26.74 -6.80 -36.85
CA THR A 51 27.88 -6.42 -37.69
C THR A 51 28.63 -5.28 -36.98
N LEU A 52 29.89 -5.52 -36.62
CA LEU A 52 30.76 -4.49 -36.04
C LEU A 52 31.07 -3.41 -37.08
N ILE A 53 30.76 -2.15 -36.76
CA ILE A 53 31.13 -0.98 -37.57
C ILE A 53 32.43 -0.38 -36.99
N PRO A 54 33.52 -0.29 -37.76
CA PRO A 54 34.71 0.43 -37.34
C PRO A 54 34.48 1.94 -37.48
N VAL A 55 34.62 2.69 -36.39
CA VAL A 55 34.54 4.16 -36.42
C VAL A 55 35.86 4.72 -36.96
N LEU A 56 35.84 5.11 -38.24
CA LEU A 56 36.97 5.74 -38.91
C LEU A 56 37.03 7.24 -38.56
N PHE A 57 38.07 7.64 -37.81
CA PHE A 57 38.35 9.04 -37.53
C PHE A 57 38.82 9.76 -38.81
N VAL A 58 37.99 10.68 -39.33
CA VAL A 58 38.36 11.54 -40.45
C VAL A 58 39.13 12.76 -39.93
N LEU A 59 40.45 12.75 -40.10
CA LEU A 59 41.29 13.93 -39.92
C LEU A 59 41.17 14.84 -41.15
N SER A 60 40.49 15.97 -40.99
CA SER A 60 40.34 16.99 -42.03
C SER A 60 41.62 17.83 -42.16
N ALA A 61 42.58 17.34 -42.94
CA ALA A 61 43.72 18.13 -43.39
C ALA A 61 43.30 19.05 -44.56
N ALA A 62 43.23 20.36 -44.31
CA ALA A 62 42.94 21.36 -45.33
C ALA A 62 44.21 21.67 -46.15
N CYS A 63 44.47 20.91 -47.20
CA CYS A 63 45.45 21.27 -48.23
C CYS A 63 44.81 22.19 -49.28
N VAL A 64 45.39 23.37 -49.49
CA VAL A 64 45.05 24.26 -50.61
C VAL A 64 45.60 23.66 -51.90
N PRO A 65 44.81 23.57 -53.00
CA PRO A 65 45.27 22.95 -54.23
C PRO A 65 46.22 23.88 -55.01
N ALA A 66 47.36 23.33 -55.43
CA ALA A 66 48.25 23.98 -56.38
C ALA A 66 47.63 23.91 -57.79
N LEU A 67 47.43 25.06 -58.44
CA LEU A 67 47.14 25.14 -59.87
C LEU A 67 48.46 25.31 -60.64
N CYS A 68 48.89 24.23 -61.28
CA CYS A 68 49.97 24.27 -62.28
C CYS A 68 49.36 24.60 -63.65
N GLY A 69 49.89 25.61 -64.35
CA GLY A 69 49.29 26.12 -65.59
C GLY A 69 50.25 26.83 -66.54
N LYS A 70 50.89 26.04 -67.40
CA LYS A 70 51.51 26.39 -68.72
C LYS A 70 52.74 27.30 -68.76
N GLU A 71 53.52 27.07 -69.83
CA GLU A 71 54.88 27.58 -70.09
C GLU A 71 54.91 28.93 -70.82
N GLU A 72 55.91 29.75 -70.45
CA GLU A 72 56.67 30.78 -71.22
C GLU A 72 55.98 31.91 -72.02
N PRO A 73 56.70 33.04 -72.29
CA PRO A 73 57.83 33.66 -71.54
C PRO A 73 57.59 35.17 -71.28
N PRO A 74 58.51 35.87 -70.57
CA PRO A 74 58.91 37.16 -71.12
C PRO A 74 60.40 37.53 -71.03
N VAL A 75 60.75 38.35 -72.01
CA VAL A 75 62.01 39.05 -72.35
C VAL A 75 62.69 39.80 -71.18
N LEU A 76 64.02 39.84 -71.23
CA LEU A 76 64.91 40.70 -70.43
C LEU A 76 64.73 42.20 -70.78
N ASP A 77 64.67 43.12 -69.80
CA ASP A 77 65.68 44.19 -69.65
C ASP A 77 65.55 45.06 -68.37
N LEU A 78 66.63 45.79 -68.07
CA LEU A 78 66.78 47.05 -67.32
C LEU A 78 66.61 47.11 -65.78
N GLY A 79 67.67 47.60 -65.11
CA GLY A 79 67.54 48.49 -63.95
C GLY A 79 68.21 48.07 -62.63
N ALA A 80 69.47 48.47 -62.42
CA ALA A 80 70.10 48.58 -61.09
C ALA A 80 69.68 49.92 -60.41
N PRO A 81 69.95 50.19 -59.10
CA PRO A 81 70.89 49.49 -58.21
C PRO A 81 70.45 49.24 -56.73
N ALA A 82 71.26 48.42 -56.06
CA ALA A 82 71.63 48.43 -54.63
C ALA A 82 70.57 48.72 -53.54
N GLU A 83 70.25 47.69 -52.76
CA GLU A 83 70.08 47.84 -51.30
C GLU A 83 70.43 46.54 -50.56
N THR A 84 71.14 46.63 -49.43
CA THR A 84 71.50 45.47 -48.60
C THR A 84 70.31 44.98 -47.81
N ARG A 85 69.39 44.27 -48.47
CA ARG A 85 68.21 43.66 -47.84
C ARG A 85 68.65 42.72 -46.72
N SER A 86 68.29 43.06 -45.48
CA SER A 86 68.58 42.24 -44.29
C SER A 86 68.19 40.78 -44.54
N ARG A 87 69.13 39.85 -44.33
CA ARG A 87 68.86 38.40 -44.36
C ARG A 87 68.16 37.89 -43.09
N PHE A 88 67.91 38.78 -42.12
CA PHE A 88 67.26 38.49 -40.86
C PHE A 88 65.90 39.20 -40.81
N ALA A 89 64.86 38.47 -40.38
CA ALA A 89 63.55 39.03 -40.10
C ALA A 89 63.63 40.13 -39.03
N ALA A 90 62.71 41.09 -39.06
CA ALA A 90 62.66 42.12 -38.04
C ALA A 90 62.41 41.49 -36.65
N LEU A 91 63.07 42.02 -35.62
CA LEU A 91 63.01 41.45 -34.26
C LEU A 91 61.56 41.40 -33.75
N ASP A 92 60.74 42.37 -34.13
CA ASP A 92 59.33 42.45 -33.75
C ASP A 92 58.47 41.36 -34.43
N ASP A 93 58.75 41.00 -35.69
CA ASP A 93 58.07 39.88 -36.37
C ASP A 93 58.39 38.55 -35.68
N VAL A 94 59.67 38.34 -35.33
CA VAL A 94 60.11 37.14 -34.60
C VAL A 94 59.46 37.07 -33.21
N ARG A 95 59.33 38.22 -32.54
CA ARG A 95 58.70 38.32 -31.21
C ARG A 95 57.19 38.11 -31.27
N LEU A 96 56.52 38.61 -32.32
CA LEU A 96 55.11 38.39 -32.60
C LEU A 96 54.83 36.90 -32.85
N LEU A 97 55.64 36.25 -33.70
CA LEU A 97 55.56 34.82 -33.96
C LEU A 97 55.83 33.97 -32.71
N ALA A 98 56.84 34.32 -31.91
CA ALA A 98 57.13 33.63 -30.66
C ALA A 98 55.97 33.73 -29.66
N ASN A 99 55.36 34.91 -29.52
CA ASN A 99 54.19 35.11 -28.67
C ASN A 99 52.96 34.33 -29.18
N GLY A 100 52.70 34.34 -30.49
CA GLY A 100 51.60 33.59 -31.09
C GLY A 100 51.74 32.07 -30.93
N LEU A 101 52.95 31.54 -31.12
CA LEU A 101 53.26 30.13 -30.88
C LEU A 101 53.13 29.75 -29.40
N LEU A 102 53.53 30.64 -28.48
CA LEU A 102 53.39 30.41 -27.04
C LEU A 102 51.92 30.41 -26.61
N GLN A 103 51.11 31.33 -27.13
CA GLN A 103 49.66 31.38 -26.89
C GLN A 103 48.95 30.14 -27.45
N LEU A 104 49.34 29.67 -28.64
CA LEU A 104 48.83 28.42 -29.22
C LEU A 104 49.23 27.19 -28.38
N GLY A 105 50.46 27.17 -27.85
CA GLY A 105 50.92 26.12 -26.94
C GLY A 105 50.17 26.10 -25.60
N GLN A 106 49.76 27.28 -25.10
CA GLN A 106 48.90 27.40 -23.91
C GLN A 106 47.47 26.93 -24.18
N SER A 107 46.83 27.39 -25.26
CA SER A 107 45.45 27.00 -25.58
C SER A 107 45.33 25.51 -25.90
N LEU A 108 46.31 24.92 -26.59
CA LEU A 108 46.37 23.47 -26.83
C LEU A 108 46.54 22.68 -25.51
N ARG A 109 47.36 23.18 -24.58
CA ARG A 109 47.53 22.57 -23.25
C ARG A 109 46.22 22.59 -22.45
N GLU A 110 45.52 23.72 -22.44
CA GLU A 110 44.22 23.84 -21.77
C GLU A 110 43.17 22.91 -22.39
N PHE A 111 43.10 22.85 -23.72
CA PHE A 111 42.23 21.93 -24.43
C PHE A 111 42.50 20.47 -24.03
N VAL A 112 43.77 20.02 -24.09
CA VAL A 112 44.14 18.64 -23.72
C VAL A 112 43.81 18.33 -22.26
N GLN A 113 44.05 19.24 -21.31
CA GLN A 113 43.67 19.03 -19.91
C GLN A 113 42.16 18.96 -19.71
N LYS A 114 41.39 19.81 -20.42
CA LYS A 114 39.93 19.80 -20.38
C LYS A 114 39.36 18.50 -20.97
N THR A 115 39.87 18.06 -22.13
CA THR A 115 39.49 16.78 -22.75
C THR A 115 39.85 15.59 -21.85
N LYS A 116 41.02 15.60 -21.21
CA LYS A 116 41.40 14.57 -20.22
C LYS A 116 40.43 14.54 -19.03
N GLY A 117 40.02 15.69 -18.52
CA GLY A 117 39.01 15.80 -17.46
C GLY A 117 37.65 15.21 -17.89
N GLN A 118 37.18 15.56 -19.09
CA GLN A 118 35.93 15.02 -19.66
C GLN A 118 35.99 13.50 -19.87
N ILE A 119 37.11 12.97 -20.37
CA ILE A 119 37.31 11.52 -20.54
C ILE A 119 37.27 10.80 -19.20
N ASN A 120 37.90 11.35 -18.15
CA ASN A 120 37.87 10.76 -16.81
C ASN A 120 36.46 10.75 -16.20
N ASP A 121 35.67 11.82 -16.37
CA ASP A 121 34.26 11.88 -15.95
C ASP A 121 33.40 10.84 -16.68
N ILE A 122 33.61 10.65 -17.99
CA ILE A 122 32.95 9.59 -18.78
C ILE A 122 33.30 8.20 -18.23
N PHE A 123 34.59 7.92 -17.94
CA PHE A 123 34.99 6.63 -17.37
C PHE A 123 34.40 6.38 -15.97
N GLN A 124 34.33 7.41 -15.12
CA GLN A 124 33.67 7.28 -13.80
C GLN A 124 32.18 6.95 -13.96
N LYS A 125 31.46 7.65 -14.85
CA LYS A 125 30.05 7.37 -15.15
C LYS A 125 29.84 5.98 -15.74
N LEU A 126 30.73 5.52 -16.63
CA LEU A 126 30.68 4.18 -17.19
C LEU A 126 30.85 3.10 -16.11
N ASN A 127 31.79 3.29 -15.18
CA ASN A 127 32.05 2.35 -14.09
C ASN A 127 30.88 2.28 -13.07
N ILE A 128 30.23 3.42 -12.79
CA ILE A 128 29.00 3.44 -12.00
C ILE A 128 27.88 2.69 -12.73
N PHE A 129 27.71 2.92 -14.03
CA PHE A 129 26.69 2.26 -14.85
C PHE A 129 26.90 0.73 -14.90
N ASP A 130 28.13 0.26 -15.08
CA ASP A 130 28.46 -1.17 -15.13
C ASP A 130 28.12 -1.89 -13.80
N HIS A 131 28.46 -1.25 -12.67
CA HIS A 131 28.08 -1.75 -11.35
C HIS A 131 26.56 -1.78 -11.14
N SER A 132 25.83 -0.72 -11.53
CA SER A 132 24.36 -0.70 -11.49
C SER A 132 23.73 -1.75 -12.41
N PHE A 133 24.31 -1.99 -13.58
CA PHE A 133 23.85 -3.01 -14.52
C PHE A 133 24.04 -4.43 -13.95
N TYR A 134 25.19 -4.70 -13.32
CA TYR A 134 25.41 -5.96 -12.61
C TYR A 134 24.39 -6.18 -11.49
N GLN A 135 24.15 -5.17 -10.64
CA GLN A 135 23.14 -5.25 -9.57
C GLN A 135 21.73 -5.53 -10.12
N LEU A 136 21.34 -4.87 -11.21
CA LEU A 136 20.05 -5.12 -11.89
C LEU A 136 19.98 -6.53 -12.49
N SER A 137 21.09 -7.08 -13.02
CA SER A 137 21.14 -8.44 -13.54
C SER A 137 21.01 -9.51 -12.45
N VAL A 138 21.56 -9.26 -11.26
CA VAL A 138 21.39 -10.14 -10.09
C VAL A 138 19.93 -10.10 -9.63
N LEU A 139 19.37 -8.90 -9.40
CA LEU A 139 17.97 -8.74 -8.98
C LEU A 139 16.99 -9.37 -9.98
N ALA A 140 17.23 -9.21 -11.29
CA ALA A 140 16.41 -9.83 -12.33
C ALA A 140 16.48 -11.38 -12.32
N SER A 141 17.60 -11.94 -11.86
CA SER A 141 17.76 -13.38 -11.70
C SER A 141 17.02 -13.90 -10.46
N GLU A 142 17.12 -13.19 -9.33
CA GLU A 142 16.38 -13.49 -8.09
C GLU A 142 14.86 -13.43 -8.32
N ILE A 143 14.35 -12.38 -8.96
CA ILE A 143 12.92 -12.24 -9.30
C ILE A 143 12.42 -13.40 -10.18
N LYS A 144 13.26 -13.89 -11.09
CA LYS A 144 12.93 -15.02 -11.98
C LYS A 144 12.86 -16.36 -11.21
N GLU A 145 13.69 -16.52 -10.18
CA GLU A 145 13.64 -17.68 -9.28
C GLU A 145 12.39 -17.64 -8.40
N GLU A 146 12.09 -16.49 -7.77
CA GLU A 146 10.84 -16.28 -7.00
C GLU A 146 9.59 -16.52 -7.87
N GLU A 147 9.60 -16.12 -9.15
CA GLU A 147 8.48 -16.40 -10.08
C GLU A 147 8.29 -17.91 -10.32
N ALA A 148 9.37 -18.69 -10.37
CA ALA A 148 9.32 -20.13 -10.55
C ALA A 148 8.77 -20.85 -9.30
N GLU A 149 9.18 -20.43 -8.10
CA GLU A 149 8.62 -20.93 -6.84
C GLU A 149 7.14 -20.57 -6.68
N LEU A 150 6.75 -19.36 -7.08
CA LEU A 150 5.36 -18.91 -7.05
C LEU A 150 4.47 -19.71 -8.01
N LYS A 151 4.98 -20.08 -9.18
CA LYS A 151 4.31 -21.00 -10.12
C LYS A 151 4.12 -22.38 -9.50
N LYS A 152 5.15 -22.95 -8.85
CA LYS A 152 5.05 -24.24 -8.15
C LYS A 152 3.97 -24.20 -7.05
N THR A 153 3.96 -23.16 -6.23
CA THR A 153 2.93 -22.95 -5.19
C THR A 153 1.53 -22.83 -5.79
N THR A 154 1.39 -22.15 -6.94
CA THR A 154 0.11 -21.99 -7.64
C THR A 154 -0.45 -23.33 -8.10
N VAL A 155 0.38 -24.23 -8.63
CA VAL A 155 -0.03 -25.59 -9.05
C VAL A 155 -0.51 -26.42 -7.86
N VAL A 156 0.17 -26.35 -6.71
CA VAL A 156 -0.25 -27.05 -5.48
C VAL A 156 -1.60 -26.52 -4.98
N LEU A 157 -1.79 -25.20 -4.94
CA LEU A 157 -3.07 -24.60 -4.55
C LEU A 157 -4.21 -25.00 -5.50
N GLN A 158 -3.94 -25.10 -6.81
CA GLN A 158 -4.92 -25.56 -7.79
C GLN A 158 -5.32 -27.03 -7.58
N ALA A 159 -4.35 -27.91 -7.27
CA ALA A 159 -4.63 -29.32 -6.96
C ALA A 159 -5.50 -29.46 -5.69
N ASN A 160 -5.14 -28.76 -4.61
CA ASN A 160 -5.91 -28.76 -3.36
C ASN A 160 -7.34 -28.22 -3.57
N ASN A 161 -7.53 -27.23 -4.44
CA ASN A 161 -8.85 -26.69 -4.74
C ASN A 161 -9.76 -27.70 -5.47
N GLU A 162 -9.21 -28.49 -6.41
CA GLU A 162 -9.96 -29.57 -7.05
C GLU A 162 -10.25 -30.73 -6.08
N GLU A 163 -9.37 -31.04 -5.12
CA GLU A 163 -9.64 -32.00 -4.05
C GLU A 163 -10.79 -31.54 -3.14
N ILE A 164 -10.75 -30.28 -2.66
CA ILE A 164 -11.82 -29.68 -1.85
C ILE A 164 -13.17 -29.70 -2.58
N LYS A 165 -13.16 -29.44 -3.90
CA LYS A 165 -14.34 -29.53 -4.77
C LYS A 165 -14.86 -30.98 -4.87
N GLY A 166 -13.99 -31.97 -4.99
CA GLY A 166 -14.36 -33.39 -4.93
C GLY A 166 -14.97 -33.78 -3.58
N LEU A 167 -14.37 -33.35 -2.47
CA LEU A 167 -14.90 -33.56 -1.12
C LEU A 167 -16.27 -32.87 -0.93
N SER A 168 -16.46 -31.67 -1.48
CA SER A 168 -17.74 -30.94 -1.45
C SER A 168 -18.86 -31.73 -2.13
N VAL A 169 -18.61 -32.32 -3.31
CA VAL A 169 -19.57 -33.21 -3.99
C VAL A 169 -19.87 -34.46 -3.14
N GLN A 170 -18.86 -35.05 -2.50
CA GLN A 170 -19.07 -36.20 -1.61
C GLN A 170 -19.87 -35.83 -0.35
N ILE A 171 -19.65 -34.65 0.22
CA ILE A 171 -20.42 -34.14 1.36
C ILE A 171 -21.89 -33.94 0.97
N ASN A 172 -22.16 -33.29 -0.17
CA ASN A 172 -23.53 -33.06 -0.64
C ASN A 172 -24.30 -34.37 -0.83
N SER A 173 -23.71 -35.36 -1.51
CA SER A 173 -24.35 -36.68 -1.65
C SER A 173 -24.58 -37.40 -0.32
N LYS A 174 -23.72 -37.21 0.69
CA LYS A 174 -23.97 -37.72 2.06
C LYS A 174 -25.12 -36.97 2.75
N VAL A 175 -25.23 -35.65 2.57
CA VAL A 175 -26.35 -34.85 3.11
C VAL A 175 -27.68 -35.30 2.51
N ASP A 176 -27.74 -35.55 1.20
CA ASP A 176 -28.95 -36.05 0.52
C ASP A 176 -29.39 -37.42 1.07
N ASN A 177 -28.43 -38.35 1.25
CA ASN A 177 -28.70 -39.66 1.87
C ASN A 177 -29.26 -39.50 3.30
N ILE A 178 -28.69 -38.61 4.12
CA ILE A 178 -29.16 -38.34 5.48
C ILE A 178 -30.56 -37.71 5.48
N LEU A 179 -30.87 -36.82 4.55
CA LEU A 179 -32.23 -36.25 4.38
C LEU A 179 -33.25 -37.34 4.01
N GLN A 180 -32.88 -38.28 3.15
CA GLN A 180 -33.73 -39.41 2.80
C GLN A 180 -33.95 -40.35 4.01
N GLU A 181 -32.91 -40.66 4.78
CA GLU A 181 -33.05 -41.43 6.02
C GLU A 181 -33.91 -40.72 7.06
N LYS A 182 -33.76 -39.40 7.24
CA LYS A 182 -34.60 -38.59 8.12
C LYS A 182 -36.07 -38.73 7.73
N SER A 183 -36.40 -38.55 6.44
CA SER A 183 -37.77 -38.71 5.93
C SER A 183 -38.33 -40.11 6.21
N ARG A 184 -37.52 -41.16 5.97
CA ARG A 184 -37.90 -42.54 6.28
C ARG A 184 -38.15 -42.76 7.77
N LEU A 185 -37.31 -42.22 8.65
CA LEU A 185 -37.49 -42.31 10.11
C LEU A 185 -38.73 -41.55 10.56
N GLN A 186 -38.98 -40.36 10.01
CA GLN A 186 -40.15 -39.55 10.34
C GLN A 186 -41.45 -40.27 10.00
N SER A 187 -41.58 -40.88 8.81
CA SER A 187 -42.76 -41.70 8.45
C SER A 187 -42.98 -42.92 9.38
N LYS A 188 -41.89 -43.48 9.95
CA LYS A 188 -41.99 -44.54 10.97
C LYS A 188 -42.48 -44.00 12.31
N VAL A 189 -42.02 -42.82 12.74
CA VAL A 189 -42.49 -42.16 13.97
C VAL A 189 -43.98 -41.85 13.86
N GLU A 190 -44.43 -41.21 12.77
CA GLU A 190 -45.85 -40.95 12.49
C GLU A 190 -46.69 -42.24 12.44
N GLY A 191 -46.10 -43.35 11.98
CA GLY A 191 -46.71 -44.68 12.02
C GLY A 191 -46.84 -45.28 13.42
N LEU A 192 -45.86 -45.01 14.29
CA LEU A 192 -45.89 -45.44 15.69
C LEU A 192 -46.84 -44.57 16.53
N GLU A 193 -46.89 -43.25 16.32
CA GLU A 193 -47.85 -42.35 16.97
C GLU A 193 -49.30 -42.74 16.68
N ARG A 194 -49.62 -43.09 15.42
CA ARG A 194 -50.96 -43.59 15.07
C ARG A 194 -51.31 -44.90 15.78
N LYS A 195 -50.36 -45.83 15.89
CA LYS A 195 -50.56 -47.08 16.67
C LYS A 195 -50.74 -46.80 18.16
N LEU A 196 -49.92 -45.92 18.74
CA LEU A 196 -50.01 -45.51 20.13
C LEU A 196 -51.36 -44.84 20.43
N SER A 197 -51.83 -43.98 19.54
CA SER A 197 -53.15 -43.33 19.63
C SER A 197 -54.29 -44.36 19.61
N SER A 198 -54.21 -45.37 18.73
CA SER A 198 -55.21 -46.45 18.69
C SER A 198 -55.24 -47.33 19.94
N LEU A 199 -54.06 -47.59 20.55
CA LEU A 199 -53.95 -48.31 21.81
C LEU A 199 -54.47 -47.48 23.00
N SER A 200 -54.19 -46.17 23.00
CA SER A 200 -54.73 -45.22 23.98
C SER A 200 -56.27 -45.17 23.92
N GLN A 201 -56.87 -45.09 22.73
CA GLN A 201 -58.34 -45.08 22.60
C GLN A 201 -59.01 -46.39 23.02
N GLY A 202 -58.30 -47.52 23.05
CA GLY A 202 -58.82 -48.82 23.49
C GLY A 202 -58.80 -49.05 25.01
N LEU A 203 -58.20 -48.15 25.80
CA LEU A 203 -57.90 -48.39 27.23
C LEU A 203 -58.38 -47.29 28.19
N VAL A 204 -58.79 -46.12 27.68
CA VAL A 204 -59.08 -44.94 28.51
C VAL A 204 -60.60 -44.82 28.72
N THR A 205 -61.02 -44.79 29.98
CA THR A 205 -62.43 -44.57 30.34
C THR A 205 -62.85 -43.13 30.02
N SER A 206 -64.15 -42.90 29.73
CA SER A 206 -64.66 -41.60 29.27
C SER A 206 -64.35 -40.42 30.21
N GLU A 207 -64.10 -40.69 31.48
CA GLU A 207 -63.77 -39.72 32.53
C GLU A 207 -62.30 -39.25 32.41
N GLN A 208 -61.37 -40.17 32.18
CA GLN A 208 -59.94 -39.89 31.96
C GLN A 208 -59.68 -39.17 30.63
N VAL A 209 -60.49 -39.43 29.60
CA VAL A 209 -60.41 -38.66 28.33
C VAL A 209 -60.77 -37.18 28.56
N ALA A 210 -61.73 -36.89 29.44
CA ALA A 210 -62.14 -35.52 29.74
C ALA A 210 -61.03 -34.74 30.47
N GLU A 211 -60.36 -35.35 31.45
CA GLU A 211 -59.21 -34.74 32.14
C GLU A 211 -58.03 -34.48 31.20
N ILE A 212 -57.69 -35.45 30.32
CA ILE A 212 -56.60 -35.31 29.34
C ILE A 212 -56.91 -34.18 28.34
N ASN A 213 -58.16 -34.06 27.88
CA ASN A 213 -58.56 -32.95 27.01
C ASN A 213 -58.51 -31.61 27.76
N SER A 214 -58.98 -31.54 29.00
CA SER A 214 -58.88 -30.32 29.82
C SER A 214 -57.43 -29.89 30.05
N LEU A 215 -56.51 -30.83 30.28
CA LEU A 215 -55.08 -30.55 30.41
C LEU A 215 -54.46 -30.09 29.07
N ARG A 216 -54.90 -30.67 27.96
CA ARG A 216 -54.46 -30.26 26.60
C ARG A 216 -54.85 -28.82 26.29
N ASP A 217 -56.08 -28.43 26.62
CA ASP A 217 -56.58 -27.07 26.42
C ASP A 217 -55.78 -26.06 27.27
N VAL A 218 -55.44 -26.41 28.52
CA VAL A 218 -54.56 -25.59 29.39
C VAL A 218 -53.16 -25.45 28.79
N ILE A 219 -52.56 -26.53 28.27
CA ILE A 219 -51.23 -26.49 27.63
C ILE A 219 -51.25 -25.62 26.37
N GLN A 220 -52.27 -25.76 25.51
CA GLN A 220 -52.42 -24.92 24.32
C GLN A 220 -52.66 -23.44 24.67
N THR A 221 -53.40 -23.16 25.74
CA THR A 221 -53.61 -21.80 26.24
C THR A 221 -52.30 -21.20 26.77
N GLN A 222 -51.47 -21.98 27.47
CA GLN A 222 -50.14 -21.54 27.89
C GLN A 222 -49.19 -21.32 26.71
N GLU A 223 -49.21 -22.18 25.69
CA GLU A 223 -48.37 -22.03 24.49
C GLU A 223 -48.73 -20.76 23.69
N GLN A 224 -50.02 -20.43 23.58
CA GLN A 224 -50.47 -19.14 23.03
C GLN A 224 -49.99 -17.97 23.89
N SER A 225 -50.17 -18.01 25.21
CA SER A 225 -49.74 -16.92 26.11
C SER A 225 -48.23 -16.70 26.09
N ILE A 226 -47.42 -17.76 26.04
CA ILE A 226 -45.96 -17.68 25.87
C ILE A 226 -45.61 -17.04 24.52
N THR A 227 -46.33 -17.38 23.46
CA THR A 227 -46.13 -16.80 22.12
C THR A 227 -46.46 -15.30 22.09
N GLU A 228 -47.54 -14.88 22.76
CA GLU A 228 -47.89 -13.46 22.92
C GLU A 228 -46.87 -12.69 23.75
N LEU A 229 -46.39 -13.27 24.86
CA LEU A 229 -45.33 -12.68 25.69
C LEU A 229 -44.02 -12.52 24.91
N LEU A 230 -43.60 -13.53 24.13
CA LEU A 230 -42.42 -13.43 23.28
C LEU A 230 -42.57 -12.35 22.19
N LYS A 231 -43.77 -12.21 21.62
CA LYS A 231 -44.08 -11.12 20.68
C LYS A 231 -44.01 -9.75 21.34
N ALA A 232 -44.54 -9.61 22.56
CA ALA A 232 -44.49 -8.37 23.33
C ALA A 232 -43.06 -7.98 23.73
N VAL A 233 -42.23 -8.94 24.17
CA VAL A 233 -40.80 -8.73 24.48
C VAL A 233 -40.03 -8.30 23.23
N LYS A 234 -40.31 -8.89 22.07
CA LYS A 234 -39.70 -8.48 20.80
C LYS A 234 -40.07 -7.05 20.41
N GLU A 235 -41.37 -6.72 20.45
CA GLU A 235 -41.88 -5.36 20.20
C GLU A 235 -41.23 -4.34 21.15
N GLN A 236 -41.11 -4.67 22.44
CA GLN A 236 -40.45 -3.81 23.43
C GLN A 236 -38.95 -3.61 23.12
N SER A 237 -38.24 -4.65 22.67
CA SER A 237 -36.85 -4.56 22.20
C SER A 237 -36.74 -3.63 20.99
N ASP A 238 -37.64 -3.75 20.01
CA ASP A 238 -37.64 -2.91 18.80
C ASP A 238 -37.96 -1.43 19.14
N GLN A 239 -38.86 -1.18 20.10
CA GLN A 239 -39.13 0.16 20.63
C GLN A 239 -37.92 0.76 21.37
N ILE A 240 -37.18 -0.03 22.16
CA ILE A 240 -35.94 0.43 22.83
C ILE A 240 -34.88 0.78 21.78
N ASN A 241 -34.71 -0.05 20.74
CA ASN A 241 -33.77 0.24 19.64
C ASN A 241 -34.16 1.51 18.87
N HIS A 242 -35.46 1.73 18.64
CA HIS A 242 -35.97 2.94 18.04
C HIS A 242 -35.73 4.19 18.90
N GLN A 243 -35.95 4.10 20.23
CA GLN A 243 -35.62 5.18 21.17
C GLN A 243 -34.12 5.47 21.20
N ARG A 244 -33.26 4.44 21.22
CA ARG A 244 -31.80 4.57 21.17
C ARG A 244 -31.33 5.29 19.90
N THR A 245 -31.97 5.01 18.78
CA THR A 245 -31.68 5.67 17.49
C THR A 245 -32.14 7.13 17.49
N LYS A 246 -33.32 7.42 18.07
CA LYS A 246 -33.79 8.80 18.29
C LYS A 246 -32.86 9.59 19.20
N ILE A 247 -32.38 8.99 20.30
CA ILE A 247 -31.41 9.62 21.21
C ILE A 247 -30.12 9.96 20.44
N LYS A 248 -29.54 9.01 19.68
CA LYS A 248 -28.34 9.27 18.87
C LYS A 248 -28.53 10.42 17.87
N ILE A 249 -29.66 10.46 17.16
CA ILE A 249 -29.99 11.56 16.23
C ILE A 249 -30.21 12.90 16.97
N LEU A 250 -30.74 12.86 18.20
CA LEU A 250 -30.89 14.05 19.04
C LEU A 250 -29.54 14.52 19.59
N GLU A 251 -28.63 13.63 19.95
CA GLU A 251 -27.24 13.94 20.35
C GLU A 251 -26.46 14.57 19.19
N GLU A 252 -26.58 14.00 17.98
CA GLU A 252 -26.01 14.55 16.73
C GLU A 252 -26.60 15.94 16.41
N LYS A 253 -27.91 16.15 16.63
CA LYS A 253 -28.54 17.48 16.48
C LYS A 253 -28.18 18.45 17.59
N LEU A 254 -27.99 17.98 18.82
CA LEU A 254 -27.59 18.82 19.96
C LEU A 254 -26.19 19.34 19.70
N THR A 255 -25.24 18.45 19.41
CA THR A 255 -23.84 18.80 19.08
C THR A 255 -23.72 19.69 17.84
N ALA A 256 -24.52 19.46 16.79
CA ALA A 256 -24.58 20.37 15.64
C ALA A 256 -25.15 21.76 16.01
N ASN A 257 -26.15 21.83 16.89
CA ASN A 257 -26.71 23.10 17.36
C ASN A 257 -25.77 23.83 18.33
N THR A 258 -25.00 23.14 19.19
CA THR A 258 -24.02 23.80 20.06
C THR A 258 -22.97 24.54 19.23
N LEU A 259 -22.48 23.93 18.14
CA LEU A 259 -21.58 24.60 17.18
C LEU A 259 -22.24 25.74 16.39
N ALA A 260 -23.56 25.74 16.24
CA ALA A 260 -24.30 26.81 15.56
C ALA A 260 -24.70 27.98 16.49
N GLN A 261 -24.61 27.78 17.82
CA GLN A 261 -25.10 28.71 18.83
C GLN A 261 -23.98 29.46 19.57
N GLU A 262 -22.72 29.04 19.45
CA GLU A 262 -21.54 29.73 20.02
C GLU A 262 -21.04 30.94 19.21
N THR A 263 -21.67 31.30 18.09
CA THR A 263 -21.18 32.37 17.19
C THR A 263 -21.70 33.78 17.48
N VAL A 264 -22.65 33.96 18.42
CA VAL A 264 -23.24 35.29 18.72
C VAL A 264 -23.54 35.51 20.22
N GLU A 265 -22.52 35.79 21.03
CA GLU A 265 -22.42 37.06 21.80
C GLU A 265 -21.15 37.15 22.68
N ARG A 266 -20.53 38.34 22.63
CA ARG A 266 -19.78 39.03 23.70
C ARG A 266 -18.29 38.67 23.97
N MET A 267 -17.47 39.62 23.52
CA MET A 267 -16.07 39.95 23.85
C MET A 267 -15.78 40.01 25.37
N PRO A 268 -14.54 39.69 25.84
CA PRO A 268 -14.18 39.74 27.26
C PRO A 268 -13.63 41.10 27.70
N GLU A 269 -13.98 41.52 28.92
CA GLU A 269 -13.21 42.50 29.70
C GLU A 269 -12.39 41.79 30.80
N ILE A 270 -11.25 42.39 31.14
CA ILE A 270 -10.34 41.95 32.19
C ILE A 270 -10.59 42.82 33.43
N PHE A 271 -10.74 42.24 34.63
CA PHE A 271 -9.81 42.46 35.76
C PHE A 271 -10.25 41.90 37.13
N ASN A 272 -9.27 41.26 37.77
CA ASN A 272 -9.01 41.09 39.22
C ASN A 272 -9.56 39.89 40.01
N SER A 273 -8.58 39.20 40.65
CA SER A 273 -8.64 38.41 41.90
C SER A 273 -9.44 37.10 41.89
N GLU A 274 -8.92 35.92 42.28
CA GLU A 274 -7.63 35.51 42.90
C GLU A 274 -7.04 34.25 42.21
N ALA A 275 -5.78 33.90 42.52
CA ALA A 275 -4.96 32.89 41.83
C ALA A 275 -4.58 31.71 42.77
N PRO A 276 -3.79 30.69 42.35
CA PRO A 276 -3.36 30.27 41.00
C PRO A 276 -3.90 28.84 40.67
N THR A 277 -3.53 28.09 39.61
CA THR A 277 -2.50 28.21 38.56
C THR A 277 -3.00 27.55 37.26
N LEU A 278 -2.41 27.88 36.10
CA LEU A 278 -2.47 27.06 34.88
C LEU A 278 -1.05 26.74 34.40
N THR A 279 -0.84 25.54 33.84
CA THR A 279 0.22 25.31 32.84
C THR A 279 -0.38 25.38 31.43
N PRO A 280 0.37 25.83 30.41
CA PRO A 280 -0.24 26.45 29.24
C PRO A 280 -0.48 25.50 28.06
N PHE A 281 -1.38 25.92 27.18
CA PHE A 281 -1.46 25.44 25.80
C PHE A 281 -0.21 25.93 25.04
N VAL A 282 0.69 25.03 24.67
CA VAL A 282 1.95 25.34 24.00
C VAL A 282 1.80 25.06 22.50
N SER A 283 2.02 26.07 21.66
CA SER A 283 2.39 25.84 20.25
C SER A 283 3.74 25.14 20.26
N PRO A 284 3.92 23.97 19.60
CA PRO A 284 5.03 23.08 19.89
C PRO A 284 6.37 23.79 19.69
N SER A 285 7.01 24.07 20.82
CA SER A 285 8.40 24.50 20.82
C SER A 285 9.26 23.37 20.25
N THR A 286 10.43 23.71 19.70
CA THR A 286 11.37 22.75 19.10
C THR A 286 11.90 21.68 20.07
N ALA A 287 11.51 21.71 21.35
CA ALA A 287 11.80 20.69 22.36
C ALA A 287 10.71 19.59 22.48
N GLU A 288 9.44 19.86 22.18
CA GLU A 288 8.36 18.87 22.36
C GLU A 288 8.31 17.82 21.23
N MET A 289 8.78 18.19 20.02
CA MET A 289 8.89 17.28 18.86
C MET A 289 9.81 16.07 19.09
N MET A 290 10.60 16.03 20.17
CA MET A 290 11.49 14.92 20.52
C MET A 290 10.88 13.87 21.44
N ASN A 291 9.71 14.13 22.06
CA ASN A 291 9.14 13.26 23.11
C ASN A 291 7.81 12.59 22.74
N LEU A 292 7.39 12.60 21.46
CA LEU A 292 6.25 11.77 21.03
C LEU A 292 6.61 10.27 21.09
N PRO A 293 5.65 9.38 21.39
CA PRO A 293 5.85 7.94 21.28
C PRO A 293 6.02 7.54 19.81
N SER A 294 6.90 6.60 19.54
CA SER A 294 7.12 6.05 18.20
C SER A 294 5.90 5.33 17.64
N ASP A 295 5.25 4.52 18.48
CA ASP A 295 4.07 3.75 18.15
C ASP A 295 3.12 3.56 19.36
N CYS A 296 2.05 2.80 19.14
CA CYS A 296 1.08 2.46 20.19
C CYS A 296 1.61 1.51 21.28
N SER A 297 2.69 0.77 21.01
CA SER A 297 3.31 -0.14 21.98
C SER A 297 4.20 0.64 22.95
N GLU A 298 4.94 1.63 22.47
CA GLU A 298 5.67 2.58 23.33
C GLU A 298 4.70 3.45 24.14
N LEU A 299 3.62 3.93 23.53
CA LEU A 299 2.56 4.67 24.22
C LEU A 299 1.94 3.82 25.36
N PHE A 300 1.73 2.53 25.15
CA PHE A 300 1.31 1.61 26.21
C PHE A 300 2.40 1.46 27.30
N ASN A 301 3.67 1.33 26.93
CA ASN A 301 4.76 1.25 27.90
C ASN A 301 4.88 2.53 28.77
N ARG A 302 4.51 3.70 28.23
CA ARG A 302 4.43 4.98 28.96
C ARG A 302 3.23 5.08 29.92
N GLY A 303 2.35 4.08 29.97
CA GLY A 303 1.25 3.98 30.94
C GLY A 303 -0.16 4.15 30.36
N GLU A 304 -0.32 4.44 29.07
CA GLU A 304 -1.64 4.57 28.45
C GLU A 304 -2.35 3.22 28.33
N ARG A 305 -3.64 3.18 28.66
CA ARG A 305 -4.48 1.97 28.71
C ARG A 305 -5.81 2.11 27.97
N VAL A 306 -6.16 3.31 27.53
CA VAL A 306 -7.42 3.57 26.81
C VAL A 306 -7.19 3.40 25.31
N SER A 307 -8.03 2.58 24.65
CA SER A 307 -8.03 2.48 23.18
C SER A 307 -8.58 3.77 22.57
N GLY A 308 -7.88 4.33 21.58
CA GLY A 308 -8.20 5.65 21.05
C GLY A 308 -7.32 6.08 19.88
N VAL A 309 -7.50 7.31 19.42
CA VAL A 309 -6.66 7.94 18.40
C VAL A 309 -5.60 8.77 19.08
N TYR A 310 -4.34 8.52 18.77
CA TYR A 310 -3.18 9.19 19.37
C TYR A 310 -2.23 9.70 18.28
N THR A 311 -1.50 10.77 18.59
CA THR A 311 -0.38 11.22 17.75
C THR A 311 0.85 10.39 18.07
N ILE A 312 1.40 9.73 17.07
CA ILE A 312 2.64 8.95 17.15
C ILE A 312 3.67 9.54 16.17
N ARG A 313 4.96 9.32 16.44
CA ARG A 313 6.06 9.76 15.59
C ARG A 313 7.11 8.67 15.40
N PRO A 314 6.93 7.78 14.41
CA PRO A 314 7.98 6.86 13.98
C PRO A 314 9.29 7.59 13.61
N ASN A 315 10.43 6.97 13.92
CA ASN A 315 11.76 7.48 13.61
C ASN A 315 11.89 7.80 12.11
N GLY A 316 12.36 9.00 11.78
CA GLY A 316 12.48 9.46 10.39
C GLY A 316 11.16 9.84 9.71
N SER A 317 10.06 9.98 10.46
CA SER A 317 8.79 10.48 9.95
C SER A 317 8.29 11.74 10.68
N GLU A 318 7.35 12.43 10.03
CA GLU A 318 6.56 13.50 10.64
C GLU A 318 5.45 12.92 11.52
N PRO A 319 5.09 13.56 12.65
CA PRO A 319 4.02 13.07 13.52
C PRO A 319 2.69 12.86 12.79
N PHE A 320 2.00 11.76 13.07
CA PHE A 320 0.68 11.49 12.51
C PHE A 320 -0.26 10.81 13.50
N MET A 321 -1.56 10.93 13.24
CA MET A 321 -2.59 10.24 14.01
C MET A 321 -2.70 8.76 13.63
N ALA A 322 -2.79 7.89 14.63
CA ALA A 322 -3.06 6.46 14.46
C ALA A 322 -4.05 5.96 15.53
N PHE A 323 -4.81 4.92 15.23
CA PHE A 323 -5.66 4.26 16.22
C PHE A 323 -4.85 3.21 16.99
N CYS A 324 -4.76 3.36 18.30
CA CYS A 324 -4.16 2.39 19.22
C CYS A 324 -5.23 1.49 19.85
N ASP A 325 -5.10 0.17 19.66
CA ASP A 325 -5.86 -0.84 20.40
C ASP A 325 -5.08 -1.18 21.67
N MET A 326 -5.46 -0.58 22.80
CA MET A 326 -4.89 -0.91 24.09
C MET A 326 -5.63 -2.12 24.66
N ARG A 327 -4.91 -3.23 24.82
CA ARG A 327 -5.40 -4.48 25.43
C ARG A 327 -4.85 -4.58 26.84
N LYS A 328 -5.21 -5.67 27.53
CA LYS A 328 -4.80 -5.89 28.94
C LYS A 328 -3.27 -5.88 29.12
N ASP A 329 -2.56 -6.49 28.18
CA ASP A 329 -1.13 -6.81 28.36
C ASP A 329 -0.21 -6.07 27.35
N TYR A 330 -0.77 -5.47 26.30
CA TYR A 330 -0.01 -4.76 25.26
C TYR A 330 -0.89 -3.74 24.49
N GLY A 331 -0.25 -2.73 23.88
CA GLY A 331 -0.86 -1.80 22.93
C GLY A 331 -0.39 -2.07 21.50
N VAL A 332 -1.30 -1.95 20.51
CA VAL A 332 -0.98 -2.19 19.08
C VAL A 332 -1.52 -1.11 18.15
N THR A 333 -0.77 -0.86 17.08
CA THR A 333 -1.11 0.13 16.05
C THR A 333 -2.01 -0.50 15.00
N VAL A 334 -3.23 0.01 14.84
CA VAL A 334 -4.17 -0.47 13.83
C VAL A 334 -3.90 0.25 12.51
N ILE A 335 -3.53 -0.51 11.48
CA ILE A 335 -3.24 0.06 10.15
C ILE A 335 -4.44 0.02 9.21
N GLN A 336 -5.42 -0.85 9.49
CA GLN A 336 -6.66 -0.97 8.71
C GLN A 336 -7.78 -1.56 9.57
N ARG A 337 -9.01 -1.09 9.36
CA ARG A 337 -10.23 -1.65 9.96
C ARG A 337 -11.36 -1.67 8.93
N ARG A 338 -12.09 -2.79 8.85
CA ARG A 338 -13.36 -2.96 8.15
C ARG A 338 -14.35 -3.79 8.97
N ARG A 339 -15.61 -3.36 8.99
CA ARG A 339 -16.71 -3.86 9.82
C ARG A 339 -18.05 -3.91 9.07
N ASP A 340 -18.42 -2.84 8.36
CA ASP A 340 -19.77 -2.63 7.83
C ASP A 340 -19.82 -2.27 6.34
N GLY A 341 -18.66 -2.02 5.71
CA GLY A 341 -18.57 -1.61 4.31
C GLY A 341 -18.93 -0.13 4.07
N SER A 342 -19.00 0.70 5.12
CA SER A 342 -19.32 2.13 5.02
C SER A 342 -18.31 2.94 4.19
N VAL A 343 -17.06 2.47 4.07
CA VAL A 343 -16.02 3.14 3.27
C VAL A 343 -15.71 2.33 2.00
N ASN A 344 -15.64 3.02 0.87
CA ASN A 344 -15.17 2.40 -0.37
C ASN A 344 -13.65 2.18 -0.31
N PHE A 345 -13.21 0.94 -0.51
CA PHE A 345 -11.79 0.54 -0.59
C PHE A 345 -11.29 0.37 -2.04
N ASP A 346 -12.13 0.47 -3.07
CA ASP A 346 -11.65 0.62 -4.46
C ASP A 346 -11.28 2.10 -4.67
N GLN A 347 -10.01 2.40 -4.45
CA GLN A 347 -9.44 3.74 -4.34
C GLN A 347 -8.17 3.87 -5.18
N THR A 348 -7.80 5.10 -5.53
CA THR A 348 -6.58 5.38 -6.31
C THR A 348 -5.29 5.06 -5.53
N TRP A 349 -4.18 4.88 -6.24
CA TRP A 349 -2.86 4.68 -5.63
C TRP A 349 -2.52 5.77 -4.61
N GLU A 350 -2.74 7.04 -4.96
CA GLU A 350 -2.49 8.19 -4.07
C GLU A 350 -3.29 8.09 -2.75
N LYS A 351 -4.54 7.60 -2.79
CA LYS A 351 -5.34 7.37 -1.57
C LYS A 351 -4.77 6.23 -0.75
N TYR A 352 -4.37 5.12 -1.39
CA TYR A 352 -3.67 4.03 -0.70
C TYR A 352 -2.31 4.46 -0.11
N GLU A 353 -1.63 5.40 -0.75
CA GLU A 353 -0.35 5.91 -0.30
C GLU A 353 -0.49 6.82 0.94
N ASN A 354 -1.44 7.77 0.90
CA ASN A 354 -1.65 8.77 1.95
C ASN A 354 -2.57 8.30 3.10
N GLY A 355 -3.51 7.39 2.84
CA GLY A 355 -4.55 6.96 3.77
C GLY A 355 -5.96 7.52 3.45
N PHE A 356 -7.00 6.84 3.93
CA PHE A 356 -8.41 7.23 3.76
C PHE A 356 -9.33 6.57 4.81
N GLY A 357 -10.55 7.10 4.95
CA GLY A 357 -11.55 6.64 5.93
C GLY A 357 -11.47 7.37 7.27
N ASP A 358 -12.08 6.80 8.30
CA ASP A 358 -12.19 7.37 9.65
C ASP A 358 -11.75 6.36 10.72
N PHE A 359 -10.90 6.81 11.66
CA PHE A 359 -10.43 6.00 12.78
C PHE A 359 -11.56 5.53 13.73
N GLN A 360 -12.70 6.22 13.77
CA GLN A 360 -13.89 5.77 14.51
C GLN A 360 -14.66 4.65 13.77
N GLY A 361 -14.51 4.55 12.44
CA GLY A 361 -15.21 3.61 11.57
C GLY A 361 -14.27 2.68 10.81
N GLU A 362 -14.44 2.62 9.49
CA GLU A 362 -13.52 1.93 8.59
C GLU A 362 -12.41 2.87 8.08
N PHE A 363 -11.17 2.39 8.01
CA PHE A 363 -10.05 3.18 7.50
C PHE A 363 -8.89 2.34 6.96
N TRP A 364 -8.03 3.04 6.22
CA TRP A 364 -6.70 2.63 5.77
C TRP A 364 -5.68 3.72 6.17
N LEU A 365 -4.64 3.36 6.93
CA LEU A 365 -3.70 4.34 7.51
C LEU A 365 -2.84 5.06 6.45
N GLY A 366 -2.53 4.40 5.34
CA GLY A 366 -1.68 4.91 4.26
C GLY A 366 -0.31 4.23 4.21
N LEU A 367 0.14 3.82 3.02
CA LEU A 367 1.39 3.07 2.82
C LEU A 367 2.63 3.82 3.31
N ARG A 368 2.72 5.16 3.14
CA ARG A 368 3.87 5.93 3.68
C ARG A 368 3.99 5.81 5.19
N LYS A 369 2.86 5.90 5.90
CA LYS A 369 2.80 5.80 7.37
C LYS A 369 3.11 4.37 7.84
N ILE A 370 2.53 3.37 7.17
CA ILE A 370 2.80 1.94 7.43
C ILE A 370 4.28 1.61 7.21
N HIS A 371 4.90 2.13 6.14
CA HIS A 371 6.33 1.98 5.89
C HIS A 371 7.17 2.59 7.02
N SER A 372 6.83 3.79 7.50
CA SER A 372 7.55 4.42 8.61
C SER A 372 7.46 3.61 9.93
N LEU A 373 6.34 2.94 10.19
CA LEU A 373 6.18 2.03 11.34
C LEU A 373 7.01 0.75 11.19
N ALA A 374 7.04 0.17 9.98
CA ALA A 374 7.74 -1.06 9.67
C ALA A 374 9.28 -0.90 9.61
N THR A 375 9.78 0.31 9.38
CA THR A 375 11.23 0.59 9.29
C THR A 375 11.92 0.77 10.64
N GLN A 376 11.18 0.81 11.75
CA GLN A 376 11.76 1.02 13.09
C GLN A 376 12.35 -0.22 13.75
N GLY A 377 12.05 -1.43 13.27
CA GLY A 377 12.45 -2.68 13.92
C GLY A 377 11.62 -3.88 13.48
N ASN A 378 11.65 -4.95 14.27
CA ASN A 378 10.94 -6.20 13.98
C ASN A 378 9.43 -6.07 14.29
N SER A 379 8.68 -5.57 13.29
CA SER A 379 7.22 -5.52 13.30
C SER A 379 6.58 -6.88 13.00
N VAL A 380 5.65 -7.31 13.84
CA VAL A 380 4.74 -8.43 13.59
C VAL A 380 3.38 -7.91 13.09
N LEU A 381 2.90 -8.46 11.97
CA LEU A 381 1.58 -8.16 11.41
C LEU A 381 0.56 -9.22 11.84
N HIS A 382 -0.48 -8.81 12.55
CA HIS A 382 -1.63 -9.65 12.88
C HIS A 382 -2.85 -9.28 12.02
N ILE A 383 -3.57 -10.30 11.55
CA ILE A 383 -4.79 -10.14 10.74
C ILE A 383 -5.95 -10.79 11.49
N GLN A 384 -6.93 -9.99 11.92
CA GLN A 384 -8.13 -10.49 12.58
C GLN A 384 -9.30 -10.52 11.60
N LEU A 385 -9.91 -11.70 11.45
CA LEU A 385 -11.08 -11.96 10.62
C LEU A 385 -12.23 -12.46 11.49
N GLU A 386 -13.45 -12.02 11.16
CA GLU A 386 -14.69 -12.40 11.82
C GLU A 386 -15.69 -12.76 10.72
N ASP A 387 -16.37 -13.90 10.88
CA ASP A 387 -17.41 -14.37 9.95
C ASP A 387 -18.77 -13.77 10.32
N TRP A 388 -19.65 -13.66 9.32
CA TRP A 388 -21.02 -13.16 9.45
C TRP A 388 -21.88 -14.05 10.37
N LYS A 389 -21.48 -15.31 10.56
CA LYS A 389 -22.00 -16.20 11.60
C LYS A 389 -21.31 -15.86 12.92
N GLN A 390 -22.05 -15.18 13.80
CA GLN A 390 -21.60 -14.80 15.14
C GLN A 390 -20.89 -15.97 15.87
N GLY A 391 -19.65 -15.74 16.33
CA GLY A 391 -19.07 -16.56 17.40
C GLY A 391 -17.79 -17.37 17.12
N ARG A 392 -17.09 -17.20 15.99
CA ARG A 392 -15.70 -17.68 15.87
C ARG A 392 -14.76 -16.61 15.32
N GLN A 393 -14.02 -15.98 16.24
CA GLN A 393 -12.75 -15.35 15.89
C GLN A 393 -11.76 -16.44 15.48
N LEU A 394 -11.20 -16.31 14.29
CA LEU A 394 -10.01 -17.06 13.90
C LEU A 394 -8.81 -16.24 14.36
N ASN A 395 -8.15 -16.72 15.42
CA ASN A 395 -6.91 -16.16 15.97
C ASN A 395 -5.68 -16.72 15.25
#